data_AF-A0A8T7BWL2-F1
#
_entry.id   AF-A0A8T7BWL2-F1
#
_cell.length_a   1.000
_cell.length_b   1.000
_cell.length_c   1.000
_cell.angle_alpha   90.00
_cell.angle_beta   90.00
_cell.angle_gamma   90.00
#
_symmetry.space_group_name_H-M   'P 1'
#
loop_
_entity.id
_entity.type
_entity.pdbx_description
1 polymer ?
#
loop_
_entity_poly.entity_id
_entity_poly.type
_entity_poly.pdbx_seq_one_letter_code
_entity_poly.pdbx_strand_id
1 'polypeptide(L)'
;INLPGVNVSAPSLTDKDKIDAQFALELGVDFLALSFVRKADDIHDLRKIITEYNGHSFIVAKIEKPEALADIDQILDATDSIMVARGDLGVELNPEEVPVAQSQLIEKARAQFKPVIVATQMLESMIESARPTRAEVTDIAYAVTLGADAVMLSAETASGKFPVDAVQMMNRIAKQTESHLWNNGVYGAPPVKNPNPPLSIWDVIANATAHMSRNIMAHAVVVISKSGMSASTMSSARPASPIVAITNDQDVFKKLALLWGVIPVYTADAGKTNPNEIARNAARELDLVKPGEYIILVRGFHADPQMNTPSITCMAV
;
A
#
# COMPACT_ATOMS: atom_id res chain seq x y z
N ILE A 1 27.24 2.00 11.21
CA ILE A 1 27.56 3.26 11.94
C ILE A 1 26.82 4.36 11.20
N ASN A 2 25.94 5.08 11.88
CA ASN A 2 25.26 6.24 11.30
C ASN A 2 26.12 7.49 11.52
N LEU A 3 26.18 8.37 10.52
CA LEU A 3 26.97 9.60 10.53
C LEU A 3 26.05 10.77 10.15
N PRO A 4 25.19 11.24 11.08
CA PRO A 4 24.21 12.27 10.79
C PRO A 4 24.86 13.54 10.24
N GLY A 5 24.29 14.10 9.17
CA GLY A 5 24.78 15.31 8.52
C GLY A 5 26.04 15.12 7.66
N VAL A 6 26.51 13.88 7.44
CA VAL A 6 27.64 13.57 6.56
C VAL A 6 27.14 12.85 5.31
N ASN A 7 27.49 13.37 4.13
CA ASN A 7 27.26 12.68 2.87
C ASN A 7 28.16 11.44 2.78
N VAL A 8 27.63 10.29 3.18
CA VAL A 8 28.34 9.01 3.07
C VAL A 8 28.34 8.57 1.61
N SER A 9 29.50 8.33 1.00
CA SER A 9 29.61 7.96 -0.42
C SER A 9 29.26 6.49 -0.73
N ALA A 10 28.96 5.68 0.29
CA ALA A 10 28.62 4.28 0.11
C ALA A 10 27.33 4.13 -0.71
N PRO A 11 27.33 3.27 -1.74
CA PRO A 11 26.15 3.02 -2.57
C PRO A 11 25.03 2.37 -1.74
N SER A 12 23.79 2.53 -2.20
CA SER A 12 22.60 1.87 -1.66
C SER A 12 22.63 0.34 -1.87
N LEU A 13 23.30 -0.11 -2.93
CA LEU A 13 23.55 -1.52 -3.24
C LEU A 13 25.03 -1.87 -3.10
N THR A 14 25.36 -2.65 -2.09
CA THR A 14 26.69 -3.26 -1.95
C THR A 14 26.82 -4.49 -2.85
N ASP A 15 28.04 -5.00 -3.01
CA ASP A 15 28.25 -6.24 -3.77
C ASP A 15 27.60 -7.45 -3.09
N LYS A 16 27.47 -7.43 -1.76
CA LYS A 16 26.68 -8.42 -1.02
C LYS A 16 25.19 -8.31 -1.37
N ASP A 17 24.64 -7.09 -1.40
CA ASP A 17 23.21 -6.89 -1.69
C ASP A 17 22.84 -7.38 -3.09
N LYS A 18 23.75 -7.26 -4.06
CA LYS A 18 23.55 -7.81 -5.42
C LYS A 18 23.46 -9.34 -5.41
N ILE A 19 24.30 -10.00 -4.62
CA ILE A 19 24.27 -11.47 -4.45
C ILE A 19 22.98 -11.89 -3.75
N ASP A 20 22.59 -11.19 -2.68
CA ASP A 20 21.36 -11.46 -1.95
C ASP A 20 20.12 -11.23 -2.83
N ALA A 21 20.12 -10.17 -3.64
CA ALA A 21 19.04 -9.88 -4.58
C ALA A 21 18.90 -11.00 -5.62
N GLN A 22 20.01 -11.47 -6.21
CA GLN A 22 19.98 -12.61 -7.10
C GLN A 22 19.38 -13.84 -6.42
N PHE A 23 19.87 -14.19 -5.23
CA PHE A 23 19.37 -15.34 -4.48
C PHE A 23 17.88 -15.24 -4.18
N ALA A 24 17.41 -14.05 -3.77
CA ALA A 24 15.98 -13.81 -3.51
C ALA A 24 15.14 -13.93 -4.79
N LEU A 25 15.64 -13.46 -5.94
CA LEU A 25 14.96 -13.59 -7.23
C LEU A 25 14.84 -15.05 -7.67
N GLU A 26 15.88 -15.87 -7.44
CA GLU A 26 15.84 -17.31 -7.71
C GLU A 26 14.79 -18.04 -6.83
N LEU A 27 14.50 -17.53 -5.64
CA LEU A 27 13.42 -18.02 -4.76
C LEU A 27 12.02 -17.53 -5.17
N GLY A 28 11.93 -16.60 -6.13
CA GLY A 28 10.65 -16.04 -6.58
C GLY A 28 9.97 -15.14 -5.55
N VAL A 29 10.74 -14.36 -4.78
CA VAL A 29 10.16 -13.41 -3.81
C VAL A 29 9.30 -12.36 -4.50
N ASP A 30 8.21 -11.96 -3.86
CA ASP A 30 7.28 -11.00 -4.45
C ASP A 30 7.75 -9.55 -4.27
N PHE A 31 8.45 -9.25 -3.16
CA PHE A 31 8.92 -7.92 -2.83
C PHE A 31 10.41 -7.93 -2.45
N LEU A 32 11.15 -6.93 -2.93
CA LEU A 32 12.51 -6.61 -2.52
C LEU A 32 12.52 -5.23 -1.87
N ALA A 33 12.90 -5.17 -0.59
CA ALA A 33 13.01 -3.92 0.14
C ALA A 33 14.44 -3.38 0.09
N LEU A 34 14.64 -2.26 -0.62
CA LEU A 34 15.94 -1.62 -0.77
C LEU A 34 16.21 -0.67 0.40
N SER A 35 17.28 -0.93 1.15
CA SER A 35 17.69 -0.09 2.29
C SER A 35 18.44 1.16 1.85
N PHE A 36 18.40 2.20 2.68
CA PHE A 36 19.15 3.44 2.54
C PHE A 36 19.01 4.11 1.17
N VAL A 37 17.83 4.02 0.55
CA VAL A 37 17.49 4.73 -0.68
C VAL A 37 17.65 6.22 -0.44
N ARG A 38 18.24 6.94 -1.39
CA ARG A 38 18.43 8.40 -1.34
C ARG A 38 17.94 9.11 -2.58
N LYS A 39 17.91 8.41 -3.72
CA LYS A 39 17.50 8.97 -5.01
C LYS A 39 16.87 7.91 -5.93
N ALA A 40 16.18 8.36 -6.97
CA ALA A 40 15.54 7.47 -7.95
C ALA A 40 16.52 6.47 -8.61
N ASP A 41 17.77 6.87 -8.86
CA ASP A 41 18.80 5.99 -9.45
C ASP A 41 19.01 4.70 -8.64
N ASP A 42 18.92 4.76 -7.30
CA ASP A 42 19.09 3.58 -6.44
C ASP A 42 18.04 2.50 -6.78
N ILE A 43 16.81 2.95 -7.08
CA ILE A 43 15.70 2.08 -7.48
C ILE A 43 15.92 1.54 -8.88
N HIS A 44 16.41 2.36 -9.81
CA HIS A 44 16.72 1.94 -11.18
C HIS A 44 17.84 0.89 -11.22
N ASP A 45 18.86 1.02 -10.37
CA ASP A 45 19.93 0.04 -10.25
C ASP A 45 19.40 -1.32 -9.79
N LEU A 46 18.53 -1.37 -8.78
CA LEU A 46 17.89 -2.62 -8.36
C LEU A 46 16.95 -3.17 -9.44
N ARG A 47 16.18 -2.31 -10.12
CA ARG A 47 15.29 -2.71 -11.22
C ARG A 47 16.05 -3.38 -12.36
N LYS A 48 17.24 -2.86 -12.69
CA LYS A 48 18.13 -3.44 -13.69
C LYS A 48 18.54 -4.86 -13.31
N ILE A 49 18.94 -5.09 -12.06
CA ILE A 49 19.27 -6.43 -11.54
C ILE A 49 18.06 -7.36 -11.67
N ILE A 50 16.87 -6.93 -11.21
CA ILE A 50 15.64 -7.72 -11.33
C ILE A 50 15.39 -8.13 -12.78
N THR A 51 15.58 -7.20 -13.73
CA THR A 51 15.36 -7.44 -15.16
C THR A 51 16.41 -8.40 -15.74
N GLU A 52 17.69 -8.24 -15.39
CA GLU A 52 18.79 -9.11 -15.83
C GLU A 52 18.60 -10.56 -15.42
N TYR A 53 17.99 -10.80 -14.26
CA TYR A 53 17.65 -12.15 -13.77
C TYR A 53 16.25 -12.63 -14.18
N ASN A 54 15.57 -11.93 -15.10
CA ASN A 54 14.19 -12.22 -15.51
C ASN A 54 13.20 -12.33 -14.33
N GLY A 55 13.43 -11.57 -13.27
CA GLY A 55 12.57 -11.51 -12.09
C GLY A 55 11.39 -10.54 -12.26
N HIS A 56 10.40 -10.71 -11.39
CA HIS A 56 9.17 -9.90 -11.38
C HIS A 56 8.90 -9.23 -10.03
N SER A 57 9.86 -9.26 -9.10
CA SER A 57 9.70 -8.70 -7.76
C SER A 57 9.44 -7.19 -7.79
N PHE A 58 8.56 -6.76 -6.89
CA PHE A 58 8.25 -5.35 -6.68
C PHE A 58 9.26 -4.71 -5.74
N ILE A 59 9.59 -3.44 -5.97
CA ILE A 59 10.55 -2.73 -5.12
C ILE A 59 9.82 -1.95 -4.01
N VAL A 60 10.27 -2.14 -2.78
CA VAL A 60 9.90 -1.31 -1.62
C VAL A 60 11.10 -0.42 -1.28
N ALA A 61 10.99 0.89 -1.52
CA ALA A 61 12.05 1.83 -1.15
C ALA A 61 11.97 2.12 0.36
N LYS A 62 13.01 1.78 1.13
CA LYS A 62 13.07 2.12 2.55
C LYS A 62 13.59 3.54 2.71
N ILE A 63 12.73 4.42 3.24
CA ILE A 63 13.03 5.83 3.45
C ILE A 63 13.64 5.98 4.84
N GLU A 64 14.96 6.09 4.86
CA GLU A 64 15.80 6.06 6.07
C GLU A 64 16.76 7.25 6.16
N LYS A 65 16.84 8.04 5.09
CA LYS A 65 17.84 9.09 4.90
C LYS A 65 17.17 10.42 4.58
N PRO A 66 17.62 11.56 5.16
CA PRO A 66 17.05 12.87 4.88
C PRO A 66 17.05 13.25 3.40
N GLU A 67 18.07 12.81 2.64
CA GLU A 67 18.17 13.02 1.19
C GLU A 67 16.98 12.42 0.45
N ALA A 68 16.49 11.27 0.90
CA ALA A 68 15.32 10.61 0.32
C ALA A 68 14.04 11.41 0.54
N LEU A 69 13.95 12.19 1.63
CA LEU A 69 12.81 13.08 1.87
C LEU A 69 12.81 14.25 0.89
N ALA A 70 14.00 14.75 0.53
CA ALA A 70 14.15 15.80 -0.46
C ALA A 70 13.85 15.31 -1.89
N ASP A 71 14.19 14.06 -2.20
CA ASP A 71 14.01 13.44 -3.52
C ASP A 71 12.77 12.54 -3.65
N ILE A 72 11.87 12.61 -2.66
CA ILE A 72 10.77 11.63 -2.52
C ILE A 72 9.89 11.52 -3.77
N ASP A 73 9.64 12.64 -4.46
CA ASP A 73 8.75 12.63 -5.63
C ASP A 73 9.37 11.80 -6.78
N GLN A 74 10.68 11.89 -7.01
CA GLN A 74 11.38 11.10 -8.02
C GLN A 74 11.51 9.63 -7.60
N ILE A 75 11.73 9.37 -6.30
CA ILE A 75 11.76 8.00 -5.76
C ILE A 75 10.41 7.30 -5.93
N LEU A 76 9.31 8.00 -5.66
CA LEU A 76 7.95 7.47 -5.82
C LEU A 76 7.62 7.12 -7.27
N ASP A 77 8.09 7.94 -8.23
CA ASP A 77 7.95 7.65 -9.65
C ASP A 77 8.65 6.34 -10.05
N ALA A 78 9.84 6.08 -9.50
CA ALA A 78 10.67 4.92 -9.84
C ALA A 78 10.29 3.61 -9.09
N THR A 79 9.76 3.72 -7.87
CA THR A 79 9.48 2.58 -6.98
C THR A 79 8.07 2.00 -7.14
N ASP A 80 7.84 0.76 -6.70
CA ASP A 80 6.49 0.19 -6.61
C ASP A 80 5.76 0.59 -5.33
N SER A 81 6.51 0.83 -4.26
CA SER A 81 6.01 1.14 -2.92
C SER A 81 7.12 1.76 -2.06
N ILE A 82 6.74 2.30 -0.90
CA ILE A 82 7.71 2.83 0.07
C ILE A 82 7.49 2.23 1.46
N MET A 83 8.56 2.23 2.25
CA MET A 83 8.53 1.92 3.67
C MET A 83 9.09 3.10 4.45
N VAL A 84 8.30 3.62 5.40
CA VAL A 84 8.77 4.59 6.39
C VAL A 84 9.48 3.82 7.50
N ALA A 85 10.80 3.71 7.42
CA ALA A 85 11.63 2.96 8.36
C ALA A 85 12.09 3.86 9.51
N ARG A 86 11.21 4.02 10.50
CA ARG A 86 11.31 5.05 11.55
C ARG A 86 12.50 4.89 12.48
N GLY A 87 12.92 3.66 12.75
CA GLY A 87 14.09 3.36 13.57
C GLY A 87 15.36 3.96 12.97
N ASP A 88 15.64 3.67 11.70
CA ASP A 88 16.80 4.21 11.00
C ASP A 88 16.65 5.72 10.72
N LEU A 89 15.47 6.14 10.26
CA LEU A 89 15.20 7.56 9.98
C LEU A 89 15.34 8.43 11.24
N GLY A 90 14.92 7.93 12.40
CA GLY A 90 15.02 8.62 13.69
C GLY A 90 16.43 8.67 14.28
N VAL A 91 17.41 7.99 13.68
CA VAL A 91 18.83 8.21 13.99
C VAL A 91 19.39 9.39 13.20
N GLU A 92 18.84 9.67 12.01
CA GLU A 92 19.31 10.73 11.11
C GLU A 92 18.57 12.06 11.30
N LEU A 93 17.34 12.02 11.81
CA LEU A 93 16.51 13.18 12.13
C LEU A 93 16.36 13.38 13.64
N ASN A 94 15.93 14.58 14.05
CA ASN A 94 15.46 14.75 15.43
C ASN A 94 14.17 13.95 15.65
N PRO A 95 13.95 13.37 16.84
CA PRO A 95 12.78 12.52 17.10
C PRO A 95 11.43 13.20 16.80
N GLU A 96 11.30 14.50 17.04
CA GLU A 96 10.10 15.29 16.76
C GLU A 96 9.81 15.51 15.27
N GLU A 97 10.81 15.33 14.40
CA GLU A 97 10.66 15.47 12.94
C GLU A 97 10.12 14.20 12.29
N VAL A 98 10.36 13.03 12.90
CA VAL A 98 9.98 11.71 12.35
C VAL A 98 8.46 11.57 12.13
N PRO A 99 7.57 11.96 13.08
CA PRO A 99 6.13 11.89 12.85
C PRO A 99 5.65 12.80 11.71
N VAL A 100 6.31 13.94 11.51
CA VAL A 100 6.00 14.88 10.42
C VAL A 100 6.42 14.28 9.08
N ALA A 101 7.64 13.72 9.00
CA ALA A 101 8.13 13.03 7.81
C ALA A 101 7.22 11.86 7.43
N GLN A 102 6.82 11.02 8.40
CA GLN A 102 5.87 9.92 8.18
C GLN A 102 4.57 10.42 7.53
N SER A 103 3.97 11.49 8.08
CA SER A 103 2.73 12.06 7.55
C SER A 103 2.90 12.51 6.10
N GLN A 104 3.98 13.24 5.79
CA GLN A 104 4.26 13.74 4.44
C GLN A 104 4.52 12.60 3.44
N LEU A 105 5.25 11.56 3.85
CA LEU A 105 5.53 10.39 3.03
C LEU A 105 4.25 9.62 2.69
N ILE A 106 3.38 9.39 3.68
CA ILE A 106 2.08 8.72 3.45
C ILE A 106 1.21 9.55 2.49
N GLU A 107 1.13 10.86 2.70
CA GLU A 107 0.34 11.75 1.83
C GLU A 107 0.83 11.72 0.38
N LYS A 108 2.13 11.92 0.17
CA LYS A 108 2.74 11.95 -1.18
C LYS A 108 2.61 10.62 -1.92
N ALA A 109 2.88 9.51 -1.23
CA ALA A 109 2.76 8.19 -1.84
C ALA A 109 1.33 7.86 -2.23
N ARG A 110 0.35 8.18 -1.37
CA ARG A 110 -1.07 7.99 -1.68
C ARG A 110 -1.52 8.84 -2.87
N ALA A 111 -1.04 10.08 -2.97
CA ALA A 111 -1.32 10.96 -4.11
C ALA A 111 -0.78 10.39 -5.44
N GLN A 112 0.24 9.53 -5.39
CA GLN A 112 0.77 8.80 -6.55
C GLN A 112 0.31 7.33 -6.63
N PHE A 113 -0.70 6.94 -5.84
CA PHE A 113 -1.24 5.58 -5.79
C PHE A 113 -0.21 4.50 -5.40
N LYS A 114 0.84 4.87 -4.67
CA LYS A 114 1.88 3.96 -4.17
C LYS A 114 1.54 3.52 -2.75
N PRO A 115 1.53 2.21 -2.44
CA PRO A 115 1.30 1.74 -1.10
C PRO A 115 2.46 2.10 -0.16
N VAL A 116 2.10 2.35 1.10
CA VAL A 116 3.06 2.73 2.14
C VAL A 116 3.02 1.76 3.31
N ILE A 117 4.20 1.26 3.69
CA ILE A 117 4.41 0.48 4.90
C ILE A 117 4.97 1.41 5.99
N VAL A 118 4.35 1.44 7.16
CA VAL A 118 4.97 2.06 8.36
C VAL A 118 5.64 0.97 9.18
N ALA A 119 6.94 1.13 9.41
CA ALA A 119 7.79 0.08 9.95
C ALA A 119 8.54 0.50 11.21
N THR A 120 9.00 -0.52 11.95
CA THR A 120 9.84 -0.48 13.17
C THR A 120 9.15 0.11 14.40
N GLN A 121 9.47 -0.42 15.58
CA GLN A 121 9.00 0.06 16.89
C GLN A 121 7.47 0.19 17.00
N MET A 122 6.71 -0.72 16.36
CA MET A 122 5.25 -0.67 16.40
C MET A 122 4.71 -1.30 17.68
N LEU A 123 5.19 -2.49 18.06
CA LEU A 123 4.84 -3.19 19.30
C LEU A 123 6.12 -3.69 20.01
N GLU A 124 7.19 -2.90 20.02
CA GLU A 124 8.53 -3.28 20.51
C GLU A 124 8.51 -3.97 21.88
N SER A 125 7.74 -3.45 22.83
CA SER A 125 7.62 -4.03 24.18
C SER A 125 7.05 -5.45 24.17
N MET A 126 6.32 -5.83 23.11
CA MET A 126 5.77 -7.17 22.95
C MET A 126 6.79 -8.24 22.52
N ILE A 127 8.04 -7.86 22.26
CA ILE A 127 9.16 -8.81 22.19
C ILE A 127 9.28 -9.56 23.53
N GLU A 128 9.15 -8.82 24.64
CA GLU A 128 9.37 -9.34 25.99
C GLU A 128 8.10 -9.44 26.85
N SER A 129 7.03 -8.74 26.46
CA SER A 129 5.78 -8.62 27.24
C SER A 129 4.56 -9.10 26.47
N ALA A 130 3.58 -9.70 27.16
CA ALA A 130 2.35 -10.16 26.50
C ALA A 130 1.39 -9.02 26.10
N ARG A 131 1.69 -7.76 26.47
CA ARG A 131 0.85 -6.59 26.20
C ARG A 131 1.72 -5.39 25.85
N PRO A 132 1.27 -4.54 24.92
CA PRO A 132 1.98 -3.32 24.58
C PRO A 132 1.71 -2.21 25.60
N THR A 133 2.52 -1.17 25.50
CA THR A 133 2.28 0.12 26.14
C THR A 133 1.13 0.87 25.47
N ARG A 134 0.60 1.88 26.15
CA ARG A 134 -0.41 2.78 25.55
C ARG A 134 0.17 3.62 24.40
N ALA A 135 1.46 3.97 24.48
CA ALA A 135 2.12 4.77 23.46
C ALA A 135 2.20 4.01 22.13
N GLU A 136 2.60 2.74 22.16
CA GLU A 136 2.65 1.85 20.97
C GLU A 136 1.26 1.68 20.34
N VAL A 137 0.22 1.50 21.16
CA VAL A 137 -1.17 1.43 20.66
C VAL A 137 -1.57 2.72 19.95
N THR A 138 -1.27 3.88 20.54
CA THR A 138 -1.56 5.18 19.95
C THR A 138 -0.78 5.42 18.66
N ASP A 139 0.48 4.98 18.61
CA ASP A 139 1.35 5.13 17.45
C ASP A 139 0.85 4.34 16.23
N ILE A 140 0.45 3.08 16.43
CA ILE A 140 -0.18 2.27 15.39
C ILE A 140 -1.50 2.90 14.93
N ALA A 141 -2.34 3.32 15.88
CA ALA A 141 -3.61 3.97 15.55
C ALA A 141 -3.38 5.26 14.72
N TYR A 142 -2.32 6.01 15.02
CA TYR A 142 -1.94 7.19 14.26
C TYR A 142 -1.49 6.84 12.83
N ALA A 143 -0.62 5.84 12.65
CA ALA A 143 -0.21 5.38 11.32
C ALA A 143 -1.41 4.93 10.45
N VAL A 144 -2.35 4.19 11.05
CA VAL A 144 -3.59 3.78 10.38
C VAL A 144 -4.47 4.99 10.04
N THR A 145 -4.57 5.98 10.94
CA THR A 145 -5.35 7.20 10.73
C THR A 145 -4.81 8.07 9.58
N LEU A 146 -3.48 8.13 9.43
CA LEU A 146 -2.85 8.80 8.30
C LEU A 146 -3.09 8.07 6.97
N GLY A 147 -3.50 6.79 7.05
CA GLY A 147 -3.81 5.96 5.90
C GLY A 147 -2.59 5.21 5.38
N ALA A 148 -1.72 4.70 6.25
CA ALA A 148 -0.76 3.66 5.84
C ALA A 148 -1.49 2.46 5.22
N ASP A 149 -0.91 1.85 4.18
CA ASP A 149 -1.50 0.65 3.57
C ASP A 149 -1.19 -0.61 4.38
N ALA A 150 -0.02 -0.63 5.01
CA ALA A 150 0.39 -1.69 5.92
C ALA A 150 1.21 -1.16 7.10
N VAL A 151 1.20 -1.95 8.17
CA VAL A 151 2.00 -1.76 9.38
C VAL A 151 2.86 -3.01 9.60
N MET A 152 4.12 -2.84 9.97
CA MET A 152 5.09 -3.93 10.01
C MET A 152 5.53 -4.28 11.44
N LEU A 153 5.59 -5.57 11.73
CA LEU A 153 6.28 -6.12 12.90
C LEU A 153 7.66 -6.62 12.48
N SER A 154 8.66 -6.37 13.32
CA SER A 154 10.06 -6.73 13.09
C SER A 154 10.48 -7.85 14.06
N ALA A 155 11.15 -7.48 15.15
CA ALA A 155 11.63 -8.43 16.14
C ALA A 155 10.48 -9.09 16.93
N GLU A 156 9.33 -8.41 17.04
CA GLU A 156 8.13 -8.91 17.73
C GLU A 156 7.71 -10.29 17.22
N THR A 157 7.78 -10.51 15.90
CA THR A 157 7.44 -11.78 15.25
C THR A 157 8.64 -12.65 14.93
N ALA A 158 9.81 -12.06 14.68
CA ALA A 158 11.00 -12.81 14.28
C ALA A 158 11.68 -13.53 15.45
N SER A 159 11.73 -12.92 16.63
CA SER A 159 12.45 -13.45 17.80
C SER A 159 11.76 -13.17 19.15
N GLY A 160 10.59 -12.52 19.14
CA GLY A 160 9.83 -12.20 20.34
C GLY A 160 9.21 -13.42 21.03
N LYS A 161 8.88 -13.26 22.32
CA LYS A 161 8.23 -14.28 23.15
C LYS A 161 6.75 -14.46 22.85
N PHE A 162 6.11 -13.46 22.25
CA PHE A 162 4.67 -13.39 22.01
C PHE A 162 4.30 -13.06 20.54
N PRO A 163 4.85 -13.78 19.53
CA PRO A 163 4.73 -13.38 18.12
C PRO A 163 3.29 -13.43 17.61
N VAL A 164 2.51 -14.44 18.02
CA VAL A 164 1.08 -14.56 17.64
C VAL A 164 0.25 -13.45 18.29
N ASP A 165 0.49 -13.16 19.56
CA ASP A 165 -0.24 -12.11 20.29
C ASP A 165 0.05 -10.72 19.72
N ALA A 166 1.30 -10.47 19.29
CA ALA A 166 1.68 -9.22 18.63
C ALA A 166 0.89 -8.99 17.34
N VAL A 167 0.79 -10.01 16.46
CA VAL A 167 -0.02 -9.93 15.23
C VAL A 167 -1.50 -9.72 15.55
N GLN A 168 -2.05 -10.46 16.53
CA GLN A 168 -3.45 -10.28 16.93
C GLN A 168 -3.71 -8.89 17.52
N MET A 169 -2.76 -8.35 18.28
CA MET A 169 -2.86 -7.01 18.85
C MET A 169 -2.82 -5.95 17.76
N MET A 170 -1.87 -6.02 16.83
CA MET A 170 -1.78 -5.13 15.66
C MET A 170 -3.11 -5.09 14.89
N ASN A 171 -3.67 -6.26 14.59
CA ASN A 171 -4.96 -6.39 13.91
C ASN A 171 -6.14 -5.78 14.70
N ARG A 172 -6.19 -5.98 16.03
CA ARG A 172 -7.24 -5.37 16.87
C ARG A 172 -7.15 -3.84 16.85
N ILE A 173 -5.95 -3.28 16.93
CA ILE A 173 -5.74 -1.82 16.90
C ILE A 173 -6.18 -1.26 15.56
N ALA A 174 -5.73 -1.85 14.45
CA ALA A 174 -6.10 -1.42 13.10
C ALA A 174 -7.62 -1.43 12.91
N LYS A 175 -8.29 -2.56 13.21
CA LYS A 175 -9.76 -2.69 13.08
C LYS A 175 -10.52 -1.69 13.95
N GLN A 176 -10.07 -1.46 15.18
CA GLN A 176 -10.71 -0.50 16.08
C GLN A 176 -10.61 0.93 15.54
N THR A 177 -9.44 1.30 15.03
CA THR A 177 -9.20 2.61 14.43
C THR A 177 -10.01 2.78 13.15
N GLU A 178 -9.94 1.84 12.22
CA GLU A 178 -10.70 1.88 10.95
C GLU A 178 -12.21 1.95 11.20
N SER A 179 -12.72 1.19 12.17
CA SER A 179 -14.13 1.26 12.57
C SER A 179 -14.52 2.64 13.12
N HIS A 180 -13.64 3.28 13.89
CA HIS A 180 -13.85 4.63 14.37
C HIS A 180 -13.88 5.65 13.22
N LEU A 181 -12.92 5.58 12.30
CA LEU A 181 -12.85 6.45 11.11
C LEU A 181 -14.12 6.30 10.26
N TRP A 182 -14.50 5.06 9.99
CA TRP A 182 -15.72 4.70 9.25
C TRP A 182 -16.98 5.32 9.84
N ASN A 183 -17.20 5.15 11.15
CA ASN A 183 -18.38 5.66 11.85
C ASN A 183 -18.44 7.19 11.89
N ASN A 184 -17.29 7.87 11.79
CA ASN A 184 -17.19 9.33 11.78
C ASN A 184 -17.14 9.92 10.36
N GLY A 185 -17.42 9.12 9.32
CA GLY A 185 -17.44 9.63 7.95
C GLY A 185 -16.05 9.81 7.34
N VAL A 186 -14.99 9.28 7.97
CA VAL A 186 -13.61 9.39 7.51
C VAL A 186 -13.30 8.20 6.60
N TYR A 187 -13.85 8.24 5.40
CA TYR A 187 -13.56 7.39 4.25
C TYR A 187 -13.44 8.28 3.02
N GLY A 188 -12.90 7.78 1.92
CA GLY A 188 -12.54 8.62 0.78
C GLY A 188 -11.13 9.20 0.88
N ALA A 189 -10.62 9.75 -0.21
CA ALA A 189 -9.53 10.70 -0.11
C ALA A 189 -10.05 12.00 0.52
N PRO A 190 -9.25 12.68 1.36
CA PRO A 190 -9.62 14.01 1.83
C PRO A 190 -9.86 14.95 0.64
N PRO A 191 -10.79 15.91 0.74
CA PRO A 191 -11.01 16.88 -0.32
C PRO A 191 -9.70 17.58 -0.65
N VAL A 192 -9.33 17.62 -1.94
CA VAL A 192 -8.18 18.39 -2.41
C VAL A 192 -8.41 19.84 -1.99
N LYS A 193 -7.54 20.39 -1.14
CA LYS A 193 -7.61 21.81 -0.76
C LYS A 193 -7.17 22.64 -1.97
N ASN A 194 -8.05 23.53 -2.44
CA ASN A 194 -7.83 24.36 -3.63
C ASN A 194 -7.48 23.51 -4.87
N PRO A 195 -8.40 22.66 -5.36
CA PRO A 195 -8.14 21.91 -6.57
C PRO A 195 -7.88 22.90 -7.72
N ASN A 196 -6.89 22.61 -8.56
CA ASN A 196 -6.65 23.34 -9.80
C ASN A 196 -7.11 22.49 -10.97
N PRO A 197 -8.32 22.71 -11.53
CA PRO A 197 -8.84 21.90 -12.63
C PRO A 197 -8.04 22.10 -13.94
N PRO A 198 -8.01 21.10 -14.83
CA PRO A 198 -8.65 19.79 -14.69
C PRO A 198 -7.87 18.88 -13.73
N LEU A 199 -8.61 18.16 -12.89
CA LEU A 199 -8.04 17.07 -12.06
C LEU A 199 -7.83 15.82 -12.92
N SER A 200 -6.96 14.93 -12.45
CA SER A 200 -6.77 13.62 -13.07
C SER A 200 -8.07 12.83 -13.09
N ILE A 201 -8.42 12.24 -14.24
CA ILE A 201 -9.60 11.37 -14.35
C ILE A 201 -9.53 10.17 -13.38
N TRP A 202 -8.30 9.75 -13.03
CA TRP A 202 -8.02 8.71 -12.04
C TRP A 202 -8.56 9.09 -10.67
N ASP A 203 -8.17 10.25 -10.16
CA ASP A 203 -8.63 10.76 -8.87
C ASP A 203 -10.14 10.98 -8.86
N VAL A 204 -10.67 11.55 -9.94
CA VAL A 204 -12.11 11.87 -10.02
C VAL A 204 -12.96 10.60 -9.93
N ILE A 205 -12.62 9.56 -10.70
CA ILE A 205 -13.36 8.29 -10.68
C ILE A 205 -13.18 7.57 -9.35
N ALA A 206 -11.98 7.59 -8.77
CA ALA A 206 -11.71 6.95 -7.49
C ALA A 206 -12.49 7.60 -6.33
N ASN A 207 -12.45 8.93 -6.26
CA ASN A 207 -13.16 9.69 -5.24
C ASN A 207 -14.69 9.56 -5.41
N ALA A 208 -15.19 9.63 -6.65
CA ALA A 208 -16.60 9.37 -6.93
C ALA A 208 -17.02 7.97 -6.47
N THR A 209 -16.20 6.95 -6.76
CA THR A 209 -16.45 5.57 -6.32
C THR A 209 -16.46 5.47 -4.79
N ALA A 210 -15.50 6.10 -4.10
CA ALA A 210 -15.45 6.08 -2.64
C ALA A 210 -16.71 6.71 -2.02
N HIS A 211 -17.15 7.88 -2.50
CA HIS A 211 -18.39 8.49 -2.04
C HIS A 211 -19.63 7.65 -2.36
N MET A 212 -19.72 7.11 -3.58
CA MET A 212 -20.83 6.25 -3.98
C MET A 212 -20.90 5.00 -3.11
N SER A 213 -19.76 4.34 -2.85
CA SER A 213 -19.69 3.12 -2.05
C SER A 213 -20.30 3.29 -0.66
N ARG A 214 -20.14 4.46 -0.04
CA ARG A 214 -20.87 4.80 1.17
C ARG A 214 -22.35 5.04 0.90
N ASN A 215 -22.67 5.96 -0.01
CA ASN A 215 -24.02 6.52 -0.13
C ASN A 215 -25.06 5.45 -0.51
N ILE A 216 -24.67 4.44 -1.28
CA ILE A 216 -25.54 3.31 -1.62
C ILE A 216 -25.35 2.11 -0.70
N MET A 217 -24.52 2.24 0.34
CA MET A 217 -24.12 1.16 1.23
C MET A 217 -23.66 -0.08 0.43
N ALA A 218 -22.77 0.17 -0.53
CA ALA A 218 -22.20 -0.90 -1.33
C ALA A 218 -21.47 -1.89 -0.42
N HIS A 219 -21.59 -3.17 -0.70
CA HIS A 219 -20.94 -4.22 0.08
C HIS A 219 -19.56 -4.57 -0.47
N ALA A 220 -19.29 -4.23 -1.73
CA ALA A 220 -17.97 -4.35 -2.35
C ALA A 220 -17.78 -3.32 -3.46
N VAL A 221 -16.53 -2.86 -3.61
CA VAL A 221 -16.03 -2.23 -4.83
C VAL A 221 -15.23 -3.27 -5.59
N VAL A 222 -15.78 -3.78 -6.68
CA VAL A 222 -15.11 -4.78 -7.53
C VAL A 222 -14.32 -4.08 -8.63
N VAL A 223 -13.06 -4.46 -8.79
CA VAL A 223 -12.16 -3.88 -9.78
C VAL A 223 -11.53 -5.00 -10.60
N ILE A 224 -11.62 -4.93 -11.93
CA ILE A 224 -10.87 -5.84 -12.81
C ILE A 224 -9.59 -5.13 -13.22
N SER A 225 -8.44 -5.65 -12.79
CA SER A 225 -7.15 -4.97 -12.88
C SER A 225 -6.06 -5.91 -13.42
N LYS A 226 -5.61 -5.68 -14.65
CA LYS A 226 -4.56 -6.50 -15.28
C LYS A 226 -3.15 -6.16 -14.81
N SER A 227 -2.88 -4.89 -14.49
CA SER A 227 -1.55 -4.41 -14.07
C SER A 227 -1.48 -4.02 -12.59
N GLY A 228 -2.59 -4.15 -11.85
CA GLY A 228 -2.71 -3.67 -10.48
C GLY A 228 -3.12 -2.19 -10.38
N MET A 229 -2.87 -1.37 -11.40
CA MET A 229 -3.07 0.09 -11.34
C MET A 229 -4.49 0.49 -10.94
N SER A 230 -5.52 -0.12 -11.51
CA SER A 230 -6.92 0.20 -11.17
C SER A 230 -7.22 -0.05 -9.68
N ALA A 231 -6.66 -1.13 -9.13
CA ALA A 231 -6.84 -1.49 -7.74
C ALA A 231 -6.05 -0.54 -6.82
N SER A 232 -4.83 -0.15 -7.19
CA SER A 232 -4.04 0.87 -6.47
C SER A 232 -4.75 2.22 -6.44
N THR A 233 -5.31 2.65 -7.56
CA THR A 233 -6.10 3.89 -7.64
C THR A 233 -7.37 3.83 -6.80
N MET A 234 -8.09 2.71 -6.78
CA MET A 234 -9.24 2.58 -5.88
C MET A 234 -8.82 2.52 -4.42
N SER A 235 -7.73 1.81 -4.10
CA SER A 235 -7.22 1.69 -2.74
C SER A 235 -6.82 3.04 -2.17
N SER A 236 -6.10 3.88 -2.93
CA SER A 236 -5.64 5.21 -2.48
C SER A 236 -6.79 6.14 -2.07
N ALA A 237 -7.94 5.98 -2.73
CA ALA A 237 -9.18 6.71 -2.44
C ALA A 237 -9.93 6.19 -1.21
N ARG A 238 -9.44 5.13 -0.53
CA ARG A 238 -9.97 4.59 0.73
C ARG A 238 -11.50 4.44 0.71
N PRO A 239 -12.06 3.67 -0.25
CA PRO A 239 -13.49 3.50 -0.38
C PRO A 239 -14.08 2.87 0.87
N ALA A 240 -15.38 3.05 0.92
CA ALA A 240 -16.19 2.77 2.07
C ALA A 240 -16.40 1.25 2.29
N SER A 241 -16.28 0.51 1.20
CA SER A 241 -16.45 -0.94 1.13
C SER A 241 -15.11 -1.60 0.82
N PRO A 242 -14.94 -2.89 1.17
CA PRO A 242 -13.77 -3.65 0.73
C PRO A 242 -13.67 -3.66 -0.80
N ILE A 243 -12.43 -3.69 -1.29
CA ILE A 243 -12.12 -3.72 -2.71
C ILE A 243 -11.84 -5.16 -3.12
N VAL A 244 -12.65 -5.72 -4.02
CA VAL A 244 -12.39 -7.03 -4.61
C VAL A 244 -11.61 -6.83 -5.92
N ALA A 245 -10.31 -7.07 -5.89
CA ALA A 245 -9.43 -6.85 -7.05
C ALA A 245 -9.22 -8.15 -7.83
N ILE A 246 -9.81 -8.21 -9.01
CA ILE A 246 -9.81 -9.39 -9.88
C ILE A 246 -8.71 -9.26 -10.93
N THR A 247 -7.84 -10.27 -11.03
CA THR A 247 -6.75 -10.33 -12.00
C THR A 247 -6.59 -11.74 -12.58
N ASN A 248 -6.02 -11.86 -13.77
CA ASN A 248 -5.56 -13.12 -14.37
C ASN A 248 -4.04 -13.27 -14.37
N ASP A 249 -3.33 -12.32 -13.76
CA ASP A 249 -1.88 -12.28 -13.63
C ASP A 249 -1.48 -12.64 -12.18
N GLN A 250 -0.63 -13.65 -12.04
CA GLN A 250 -0.20 -14.17 -10.73
C GLN A 250 0.69 -13.19 -9.98
N ASP A 251 1.57 -12.46 -10.66
CA ASP A 251 2.48 -11.52 -10.01
C ASP A 251 1.70 -10.30 -9.52
N VAL A 252 0.73 -9.83 -10.32
CA VAL A 252 -0.22 -8.80 -9.89
C VAL A 252 -1.06 -9.28 -8.71
N PHE A 253 -1.58 -10.51 -8.72
CA PHE A 253 -2.36 -11.05 -7.60
C PHE A 253 -1.62 -10.92 -6.27
N LYS A 254 -0.34 -11.27 -6.24
CA LYS A 254 0.50 -11.19 -5.04
C LYS A 254 0.79 -9.74 -4.65
N LYS A 255 1.04 -8.84 -5.62
CA LYS A 255 1.21 -7.40 -5.38
C LYS A 255 0.03 -6.79 -4.63
N LEU A 256 -1.18 -7.17 -5.04
CA LEU A 256 -2.42 -6.59 -4.54
C LEU A 256 -2.63 -6.80 -3.05
N ALA A 257 -2.00 -7.82 -2.45
CA ALA A 257 -2.09 -8.10 -1.02
C ALA A 257 -1.50 -6.98 -0.12
N LEU A 258 -0.64 -6.11 -0.67
CA LEU A 258 -0.09 -4.97 0.05
C LEU A 258 -1.02 -3.74 0.06
N LEU A 259 -2.02 -3.70 -0.82
CA LEU A 259 -2.89 -2.53 -0.96
C LEU A 259 -3.95 -2.49 0.16
N TRP A 260 -4.17 -1.31 0.73
CA TRP A 260 -5.19 -1.14 1.77
C TRP A 260 -6.58 -1.54 1.26
N GLY A 261 -7.32 -2.30 2.08
CA GLY A 261 -8.71 -2.66 1.84
C GLY A 261 -8.94 -3.61 0.65
N VAL A 262 -7.86 -4.11 0.02
CA VAL A 262 -7.95 -4.99 -1.16
C VAL A 262 -7.99 -6.45 -0.74
N ILE A 263 -8.95 -7.18 -1.33
CA ILE A 263 -9.06 -8.63 -1.32
C ILE A 263 -8.76 -9.09 -2.76
N PRO A 264 -7.57 -9.66 -3.02
CA PRO A 264 -7.22 -10.10 -4.36
C PRO A 264 -7.95 -11.41 -4.71
N VAL A 265 -8.41 -11.50 -5.96
CA VAL A 265 -9.05 -12.69 -6.54
C VAL A 265 -8.39 -13.02 -7.88
N TYR A 266 -7.83 -14.23 -7.99
CA TYR A 266 -7.28 -14.71 -9.24
C TYR A 266 -8.35 -15.46 -10.05
N THR A 267 -8.50 -15.10 -11.33
CA THR A 267 -9.33 -15.88 -12.26
C THR A 267 -8.80 -15.79 -13.69
N ALA A 268 -8.66 -16.95 -14.35
CA ALA A 268 -8.25 -17.03 -15.75
C ALA A 268 -9.25 -16.36 -16.72
N ASP A 269 -10.48 -16.14 -16.26
CA ASP A 269 -11.58 -15.52 -17.01
C ASP A 269 -11.58 -13.99 -16.91
N ALA A 270 -10.68 -13.39 -16.12
CA ALA A 270 -10.63 -11.94 -15.96
C ALA A 270 -10.47 -11.26 -17.32
N GLY A 271 -11.50 -10.50 -17.73
CA GLY A 271 -11.55 -9.82 -19.03
C GLY A 271 -11.90 -10.71 -20.23
N LYS A 272 -12.36 -11.95 -20.03
CA LYS A 272 -12.80 -12.88 -21.09
C LYS A 272 -14.30 -13.13 -21.11
N THR A 273 -14.97 -13.02 -19.97
CA THR A 273 -16.42 -13.21 -19.85
C THR A 273 -17.12 -11.90 -19.48
N ASN A 274 -18.43 -11.94 -19.25
CA ASN A 274 -19.19 -10.76 -18.87
C ASN A 274 -18.65 -10.19 -17.53
N PRO A 275 -18.09 -8.97 -17.53
CA PRO A 275 -17.47 -8.42 -16.32
C PRO A 275 -18.48 -8.18 -15.20
N ASN A 276 -19.75 -7.97 -15.52
CA ASN A 276 -20.80 -7.82 -14.52
C ASN A 276 -21.06 -9.15 -13.79
N GLU A 277 -21.01 -10.27 -14.53
CA GLU A 277 -21.23 -11.61 -13.96
C GLU A 277 -20.04 -12.04 -13.10
N ILE A 278 -18.81 -11.86 -13.61
CA ILE A 278 -17.59 -12.10 -12.83
C ILE A 278 -17.63 -11.33 -11.51
N ALA A 279 -17.99 -10.03 -11.56
CA ALA A 279 -18.02 -9.20 -10.38
C ALA A 279 -19.02 -9.68 -9.32
N ARG A 280 -20.20 -10.12 -9.76
CA ARG A 280 -21.22 -10.69 -8.87
C ARG A 280 -20.76 -12.00 -8.26
N ASN A 281 -20.18 -12.88 -9.06
CA ASN A 281 -19.73 -14.19 -8.60
C ASN A 281 -18.59 -14.04 -7.57
N ALA A 282 -17.59 -13.21 -7.86
CA ALA A 282 -16.50 -12.94 -6.92
C ALA A 282 -17.00 -12.37 -5.58
N ALA A 283 -17.95 -11.42 -5.61
CA ALA A 283 -18.52 -10.86 -4.38
C ALA A 283 -19.32 -11.90 -3.57
N ARG A 284 -20.03 -12.81 -4.25
CA ARG A 284 -20.79 -13.90 -3.60
C ARG A 284 -19.89 -14.98 -3.03
N GLU A 285 -18.86 -15.39 -3.76
CA GLU A 285 -17.89 -16.41 -3.32
C GLU A 285 -17.09 -15.98 -2.09
N LEU A 286 -16.91 -14.67 -1.90
CA LEU A 286 -16.29 -14.08 -0.70
C LEU A 286 -17.29 -13.83 0.44
N ASP A 287 -18.56 -14.23 0.29
CA ASP A 287 -19.64 -13.98 1.26
C ASP A 287 -19.81 -12.49 1.65
N LEU A 288 -19.44 -11.57 0.74
CA LEU A 288 -19.51 -10.13 1.00
C LEU A 288 -20.92 -9.56 0.76
N VAL A 289 -21.73 -10.23 -0.06
CA VAL A 289 -22.98 -9.68 -0.57
C VAL A 289 -24.12 -10.70 -0.59
N LYS A 290 -25.34 -10.23 -0.31
CA LYS A 290 -26.60 -10.99 -0.35
C LYS A 290 -27.52 -10.50 -1.47
N PRO A 291 -28.53 -11.29 -1.86
CA PRO A 291 -29.54 -10.85 -2.82
C PRO A 291 -30.20 -9.52 -2.39
N GLY A 292 -30.23 -8.55 -3.29
CA GLY A 292 -30.78 -7.21 -3.07
C GLY A 292 -29.79 -6.15 -2.58
N GLU A 293 -28.56 -6.54 -2.24
CA GLU A 293 -27.49 -5.62 -1.85
C GLU A 293 -26.70 -5.12 -3.07
N TYR A 294 -26.03 -3.96 -2.92
CA TYR A 294 -25.34 -3.30 -4.03
C TYR A 294 -23.83 -3.59 -4.03
N ILE A 295 -23.28 -3.74 -5.24
CA ILE A 295 -21.84 -3.66 -5.52
C ILE A 295 -21.56 -2.57 -6.55
N ILE A 296 -20.33 -2.07 -6.54
CA ILE A 296 -19.84 -1.13 -7.56
C ILE A 296 -18.74 -1.82 -8.35
N LEU A 297 -18.88 -1.89 -9.66
CA LEU A 297 -17.85 -2.36 -10.57
C LEU A 297 -17.10 -1.17 -11.18
N VAL A 298 -15.78 -1.18 -11.08
CA VAL A 298 -14.88 -0.20 -11.71
C VAL A 298 -13.94 -0.91 -12.69
N ARG A 299 -13.76 -0.33 -13.87
CA ARG A 299 -12.90 -0.86 -14.94
C ARG A 299 -12.45 0.25 -15.90
N GLY A 300 -11.48 -0.05 -16.75
CA GLY A 300 -11.14 0.78 -17.92
C GLY A 300 -9.99 1.76 -17.72
N PHE A 301 -9.35 1.73 -16.54
CA PHE A 301 -8.13 2.47 -16.30
C PHE A 301 -6.95 1.95 -17.12
N HIS A 302 -6.21 2.84 -17.77
CA HIS A 302 -5.06 2.48 -18.60
C HIS A 302 -4.02 3.60 -18.70
N ALA A 303 -2.73 3.27 -18.73
CA ALA A 303 -1.64 4.25 -18.82
C ALA A 303 -1.63 5.00 -20.17
N ASP A 304 -1.93 4.30 -21.28
CA ASP A 304 -2.18 4.93 -22.58
C ASP A 304 -3.48 5.76 -22.54
N PRO A 305 -3.42 7.08 -22.77
CA PRO A 305 -4.58 7.97 -22.77
C PRO A 305 -5.69 7.55 -23.75
N GLN A 306 -5.36 6.91 -24.88
CA GLN A 306 -6.36 6.51 -25.88
C GLN A 306 -7.19 5.31 -25.43
N MET A 307 -6.63 4.48 -24.57
CA MET A 307 -7.29 3.28 -24.02
C MET A 307 -7.90 3.55 -22.64
N ASN A 308 -7.56 4.68 -22.02
CA ASN A 308 -8.02 5.05 -20.68
C ASN A 308 -9.49 5.48 -20.71
N THR A 309 -10.38 4.53 -20.45
CA THR A 309 -11.84 4.67 -20.52
C THR A 309 -12.50 4.21 -19.22
N PRO A 310 -12.16 4.83 -18.07
CA PRO A 310 -12.66 4.39 -16.78
C PRO A 310 -14.19 4.51 -16.71
N SER A 311 -14.85 3.50 -16.14
CA SER A 311 -16.30 3.45 -15.95
C SER A 311 -16.66 2.91 -14.58
N ILE A 312 -17.77 3.41 -14.04
CA ILE A 312 -18.37 2.99 -12.77
C ILE A 312 -19.74 2.40 -13.08
N THR A 313 -20.01 1.17 -12.63
CA THR A 313 -21.30 0.50 -12.80
C THR A 313 -21.84 0.06 -11.44
N CYS A 314 -22.99 0.59 -11.03
CA CYS A 314 -23.68 0.15 -9.81
C CYS A 314 -24.63 -1.00 -10.13
N MET A 315 -24.61 -2.05 -9.32
CA MET A 315 -25.41 -3.25 -9.58
C MET A 315 -25.97 -3.83 -8.28
N ALA A 316 -27.25 -4.19 -8.26
CA ALA A 316 -27.87 -4.97 -7.18
C ALA A 316 -27.65 -6.46 -7.44
N VAL A 317 -27.10 -7.22 -6.47
CA VAL A 317 -26.71 -8.65 -6.54
C VAL A 317 -27.87 -9.60 -6.30
#